data_AF-E3NQQ3-F1
#
_entry.id   AF-E3NQQ3-F1
#
_cell.length_a   1.000
_cell.length_b   1.000
_cell.length_c   1.000
_cell.angle_alpha   90.00
_cell.angle_beta   90.00
_cell.angle_gamma   90.00
#
_symmetry.space_group_name_H-M   'P 1'
#
loop_
_entity.id
_entity.type
_entity.pdbx_description
1 polymer ?
#
loop_
_entity_poly.entity_id
_entity_poly.type
_entity_poly.pdbx_seq_one_letter_code
_entity_poly.pdbx_strand_id
1 'polypeptide(L)'
;MNFDRIETSTSIQYILESFTEARSTSEANEAANFAAMSEASCSMSGGGALSPWDFEVMPNQLFVDQVRVFEMPGSSQINPCSACNSEGTIHCSFCSRNEKSEHYTECEIPEKLLLQAEGKRIFKEEQDNIILISKYPQEDVNNMSKLFCTQHLQKCMGVCRVIRQRHYMNAIPISKVHFSLGNEKGIFSFFSNIFN
;
A
#
# COMPACT_ATOMS: atom_id res chain seq x y z
N MET A 1 -5.50 -91.23 -29.16
CA MET A 1 -6.42 -90.17 -28.70
C MET A 1 -6.59 -89.24 -29.88
N ASN A 2 -7.78 -89.26 -30.50
CA ASN A 2 -8.07 -88.46 -31.68
C ASN A 2 -8.70 -87.14 -31.25
N PHE A 3 -8.21 -86.04 -31.82
CA PHE A 3 -8.79 -84.71 -31.68
C PHE A 3 -9.46 -84.39 -33.02
N ASP A 4 -10.79 -84.45 -33.07
CA ASP A 4 -11.53 -84.41 -34.34
C ASP A 4 -11.76 -83.00 -34.88
N ARG A 5 -11.80 -81.97 -34.02
CA ARG A 5 -11.75 -80.56 -34.44
C ARG A 5 -11.60 -79.63 -33.23
N ILE A 6 -10.65 -78.70 -33.31
CA ILE A 6 -10.56 -77.55 -32.41
C ILE A 6 -10.76 -76.32 -33.30
N GLU A 7 -11.84 -75.58 -33.09
CA GLU A 7 -12.07 -74.31 -33.78
C GLU A 7 -11.69 -73.15 -32.89
N THR A 8 -10.55 -72.56 -33.22
CA THR A 8 -10.07 -71.33 -32.60
C THR A 8 -10.59 -70.15 -33.42
N SER A 9 -11.39 -69.28 -32.82
CA SER A 9 -11.66 -67.94 -33.35
C SER A 9 -10.77 -66.92 -32.64
N THR A 10 -10.27 -65.93 -33.38
CA THR A 10 -9.41 -64.87 -32.85
C THR A 10 -10.20 -63.57 -32.87
N SER A 11 -10.23 -62.85 -31.76
CA SER A 11 -10.71 -61.46 -31.73
C SER A 11 -9.50 -60.53 -31.63
N ILE A 12 -9.51 -59.43 -32.38
CA ILE A 12 -8.45 -58.42 -32.35
C ILE A 12 -8.97 -57.22 -31.56
N GLN A 13 -8.24 -56.85 -30.50
CA GLN A 13 -8.46 -55.58 -29.81
C GLN A 13 -7.49 -54.55 -30.38
N TYR A 14 -8.04 -53.49 -30.99
CA TYR A 14 -7.28 -52.31 -31.37
C TYR A 14 -7.31 -51.30 -30.21
N ILE A 15 -6.14 -50.84 -29.78
CA ILE A 15 -6.01 -49.79 -28.77
C ILE A 15 -5.14 -48.69 -29.39
N LEU A 16 -5.70 -47.48 -29.48
CA LEU A 16 -4.97 -46.27 -29.85
C LEU A 16 -4.77 -45.43 -28.60
N GLU A 17 -3.52 -45.30 -28.17
CA GLU A 17 -3.13 -44.36 -27.12
C GLU A 17 -2.46 -43.15 -27.79
N SER A 18 -3.00 -41.96 -27.52
CA SER A 18 -2.44 -40.70 -28.01
C SER A 18 -1.86 -39.92 -26.84
N PHE A 19 -0.59 -39.55 -26.94
CA PHE A 19 0.09 -38.69 -25.96
C PHE A 19 0.04 -37.25 -26.48
N THR A 20 -0.59 -36.35 -25.72
CA THR A 20 -0.79 -34.95 -26.10
C THR A 20 -0.02 -34.03 -25.18
N GLU A 21 0.42 -32.89 -25.70
CA GLU A 21 1.08 -31.83 -24.94
C GLU A 21 0.19 -30.59 -24.93
N ALA A 22 0.13 -29.91 -23.79
CA ALA A 22 -0.44 -28.58 -23.64
C ALA A 22 0.59 -27.66 -23.00
N ARG A 23 0.69 -26.42 -23.48
CA ARG A 23 1.64 -25.41 -22.97
C ARG A 23 0.89 -24.15 -22.55
N SER A 24 1.35 -23.54 -21.45
CA SER A 24 0.85 -22.27 -20.95
C SER A 24 2.03 -21.41 -20.49
N THR A 25 1.84 -20.08 -20.56
CA THR A 25 2.82 -19.08 -20.13
C THR A 25 2.26 -18.26 -18.99
N SER A 26 3.09 -17.98 -17.99
CA SER A 26 2.79 -17.07 -16.89
C SER A 26 3.98 -16.15 -16.66
N GLU A 27 3.72 -14.87 -16.39
CA GLU A 27 4.77 -13.94 -15.97
C GLU A 27 5.22 -14.24 -14.55
N ALA A 28 6.54 -14.27 -14.34
CA ALA A 28 7.16 -14.43 -13.04
C ALA A 28 8.14 -13.26 -12.81
N ASN A 29 8.12 -12.70 -11.59
CA ASN A 29 8.98 -11.57 -11.21
C ASN A 29 9.92 -12.02 -10.10
N GLU A 30 11.22 -11.82 -10.31
CA GLU A 30 12.25 -12.03 -9.30
C GLU A 30 13.19 -10.82 -9.18
N ALA A 31 13.92 -10.74 -8.07
CA ALA A 31 14.90 -9.68 -7.86
C ALA A 31 16.10 -9.91 -8.79
N ALA A 32 16.41 -8.91 -9.61
CA ALA A 32 17.53 -9.01 -10.54
C ALA A 32 18.85 -9.25 -9.78
N ASN A 33 19.48 -10.40 -10.02
CA ASN A 33 20.80 -10.70 -9.48
C ASN A 33 21.88 -10.17 -10.45
N PHE A 34 22.30 -8.92 -10.21
CA PHE A 34 23.29 -8.25 -11.06
C PHE A 34 24.68 -8.92 -11.03
N ALA A 35 24.98 -9.75 -10.02
CA ALA A 35 26.25 -10.49 -9.96
C ALA A 35 26.28 -11.72 -10.89
N ALA A 36 25.11 -12.22 -11.31
CA ALA A 36 24.99 -13.37 -12.21
C ALA A 36 24.80 -12.96 -13.70
N MET A 37 24.70 -11.66 -13.98
CA MET A 37 24.55 -11.16 -15.34
C MET A 37 25.91 -11.13 -16.06
N SER A 38 26.30 -12.24 -16.66
CA SER A 38 27.33 -12.22 -17.71
C SER A 38 26.76 -11.55 -18.97
N GLU A 39 27.65 -10.86 -19.67
CA GLU A 39 27.43 -9.94 -20.79
C GLU A 39 26.33 -10.33 -21.80
N ALA A 40 25.49 -9.33 -22.09
CA ALA A 40 24.71 -9.18 -23.32
C ALA A 40 23.68 -10.27 -23.68
N SER A 41 22.48 -10.18 -23.10
CA SER A 41 21.25 -10.59 -23.81
C SER A 41 20.04 -9.67 -23.59
N CYS A 42 20.24 -8.44 -23.11
CA CYS A 42 19.22 -7.41 -23.17
C CYS A 42 19.37 -6.61 -24.46
N SER A 43 19.00 -7.21 -25.59
CA SER A 43 18.77 -6.48 -26.84
C SER A 43 18.04 -7.40 -27.81
N MET A 44 16.73 -7.23 -27.91
CA MET A 44 16.04 -7.16 -29.20
C MET A 44 14.91 -6.14 -29.09
N SER A 45 15.27 -4.91 -29.43
CA SER A 45 14.44 -4.04 -30.23
C SER A 45 13.84 -4.82 -31.41
N GLY A 46 12.64 -5.38 -31.23
CA GLY A 46 11.92 -6.13 -32.26
C GLY A 46 10.85 -7.00 -31.64
N GLY A 47 9.65 -6.43 -31.46
CA GLY A 47 8.50 -7.08 -30.84
C GLY A 47 7.97 -8.30 -31.60
N GLY A 48 8.58 -9.46 -31.37
CA GLY A 48 7.95 -10.76 -31.60
C GLY A 48 7.59 -11.37 -30.25
N ALA A 49 6.30 -11.63 -30.01
CA ALA A 49 5.89 -12.43 -28.87
C ALA A 49 6.41 -13.86 -29.06
N LEU A 50 7.27 -14.34 -28.16
CA LEU A 50 7.74 -15.72 -28.16
C LEU A 50 6.55 -16.65 -27.86
N SER A 51 6.33 -17.66 -28.68
CA SER A 51 5.30 -18.66 -28.47
C SER A 51 5.85 -19.77 -27.56
N PRO A 52 5.03 -20.37 -26.67
CA PRO A 52 5.43 -21.54 -25.90
C PRO A 52 5.90 -22.70 -26.80
N TRP A 53 5.44 -22.74 -28.05
CA TRP A 53 5.76 -23.79 -29.03
C TRP A 53 7.10 -23.59 -29.75
N ASP A 54 7.74 -22.43 -29.62
CA ASP A 54 9.03 -22.13 -30.26
C ASP A 54 10.21 -22.88 -29.60
N PHE A 55 9.97 -23.49 -28.44
CA PHE A 55 10.98 -24.18 -27.63
C PHE A 55 10.80 -25.69 -27.70
N GLU A 56 11.88 -26.42 -27.91
CA GLU A 56 11.83 -27.88 -27.90
C GLU A 56 11.82 -28.42 -26.46
N VAL A 57 10.84 -29.27 -26.14
CA VAL A 57 10.60 -29.79 -24.78
C VAL A 57 10.48 -31.31 -24.86
N MET A 58 11.62 -32.01 -24.73
CA MET A 58 11.70 -33.46 -24.95
C MET A 58 11.20 -34.26 -23.76
N PRO A 59 10.14 -35.11 -23.86
CA PRO A 59 9.59 -35.81 -22.70
C PRO A 59 10.61 -36.73 -22.03
N ASN A 60 10.63 -36.79 -20.68
CA ASN A 60 11.56 -37.67 -19.97
C ASN A 60 11.21 -39.15 -20.16
N GLN A 61 9.92 -39.44 -20.31
CA GLN A 61 9.37 -40.77 -20.57
C GLN A 61 8.10 -40.63 -21.41
N LEU A 62 7.91 -41.53 -22.38
CA LEU A 62 6.69 -41.59 -23.20
C LEU A 62 5.56 -42.30 -22.44
N PHE A 63 4.31 -41.92 -22.71
CA PHE A 63 3.09 -42.48 -22.10
C PHE A 63 3.03 -42.35 -20.56
N VAL A 64 3.66 -41.30 -20.02
CA VAL A 64 3.59 -40.93 -18.60
C VAL A 64 3.28 -39.46 -18.49
N ASP A 65 2.26 -39.12 -17.70
CA ASP A 65 1.90 -37.73 -17.44
C ASP A 65 3.03 -37.03 -16.67
N GLN A 66 3.42 -35.86 -17.17
CA GLN A 66 4.47 -35.05 -16.58
C GLN A 66 4.15 -33.57 -16.77
N VAL A 67 4.51 -32.77 -15.76
CA VAL A 67 4.44 -31.31 -15.82
C VAL A 67 5.85 -30.77 -15.70
N ARG A 68 6.20 -29.82 -16.57
CA ARG A 68 7.50 -29.16 -16.54
C ARG A 68 7.32 -27.65 -16.57
N VAL A 69 8.09 -26.98 -15.71
CA VAL A 69 8.15 -25.53 -15.61
C VAL A 69 9.60 -25.13 -15.88
N PHE A 70 9.80 -24.22 -16.81
CA PHE A 70 11.11 -23.67 -17.14
C PHE A 70 10.96 -22.21 -17.56
N GLU A 71 12.01 -21.42 -17.37
CA GLU A 71 12.06 -20.06 -17.88
C GLU A 71 12.27 -20.10 -19.39
N MET A 72 11.44 -19.38 -20.14
CA MET A 72 11.59 -19.31 -21.58
C MET A 72 12.92 -18.62 -21.91
N PRO A 73 13.85 -19.28 -22.62
CA PRO A 73 15.13 -18.67 -22.98
C PRO A 73 14.92 -17.33 -23.71
N GLY A 74 15.57 -16.28 -23.20
CA GLY A 74 15.48 -14.94 -23.78
C GLY A 74 14.18 -14.17 -23.49
N SER A 75 13.26 -14.71 -22.68
CA SER A 75 12.07 -13.96 -22.24
C SER A 75 12.33 -13.05 -21.05
N SER A 76 13.49 -13.15 -20.40
CA SER A 76 13.83 -12.37 -19.22
C SER A 76 13.98 -10.88 -19.56
N GLN A 77 13.28 -10.03 -18.81
CA GLN A 77 13.34 -8.58 -18.96
C GLN A 77 13.59 -7.93 -17.59
N ILE A 78 14.50 -6.96 -17.56
CA ILE A 78 14.74 -6.15 -16.37
C ILE A 78 13.88 -4.90 -16.47
N ASN A 79 12.84 -4.85 -15.66
CA ASN A 79 11.97 -3.68 -15.53
C ASN A 79 12.03 -3.16 -14.09
N PRO A 80 11.84 -1.84 -13.87
CA PRO A 80 11.65 -1.31 -12.52
C PRO A 80 10.51 -2.06 -11.84
N CYS A 81 10.74 -2.55 -10.62
CA CYS A 81 9.69 -3.24 -9.88
C CYS A 81 8.50 -2.30 -9.67
N SER A 82 7.31 -2.68 -10.14
CA SER A 82 6.10 -1.86 -10.00
C SER A 82 5.68 -1.62 -8.55
N ALA A 83 6.11 -2.48 -7.61
CA ALA A 83 5.77 -2.39 -6.20
C ALA A 83 6.73 -1.50 -5.38
N CYS A 84 8.04 -1.53 -5.65
CA CYS A 84 9.04 -0.75 -4.91
C CYS A 84 9.73 0.33 -5.75
N ASN A 85 9.37 0.46 -7.03
CA ASN A 85 9.94 1.43 -7.96
C ASN A 85 11.48 1.44 -7.98
N SER A 86 12.10 0.25 -7.91
CA SER A 86 13.55 0.02 -7.82
C SER A 86 14.26 0.49 -6.53
N GLU A 87 13.51 0.84 -5.50
CA GLU A 87 14.06 1.25 -4.19
C GLU A 87 14.40 0.07 -3.27
N GLY A 88 13.87 -1.12 -3.56
CA GLY A 88 14.07 -2.32 -2.73
C GLY A 88 13.21 -2.36 -1.46
N THR A 89 12.40 -1.32 -1.22
CA THR A 89 11.44 -1.24 -0.11
C THR A 89 10.04 -0.93 -0.63
N ILE A 90 9.03 -1.68 -0.17
CA ILE A 90 7.63 -1.38 -0.47
C ILE A 90 7.13 -0.36 0.56
N HIS A 91 6.92 0.88 0.13
CA HIS A 91 6.30 1.89 0.98
C HIS A 91 4.79 1.65 1.07
N CYS A 92 4.30 1.44 2.29
CA CYS A 92 2.87 1.36 2.56
C CYS A 92 2.23 2.75 2.40
N SER A 93 1.45 2.95 1.32
CA SER A 93 0.77 4.22 0.98
C SER A 93 -0.23 4.73 2.04
N PHE A 94 -0.55 3.89 3.03
CA PHE A 94 -1.37 4.23 4.19
C PHE A 94 -0.53 4.59 5.42
N CYS A 95 0.62 3.95 5.59
CA CYS A 95 1.52 4.15 6.73
C CYS A 95 2.21 5.53 6.68
N SER A 96 2.25 6.15 5.50
CA SER A 96 2.79 7.50 5.30
C SER A 96 1.77 8.64 5.50
N ARG A 97 0.49 8.34 5.79
CA ARG A 97 -0.53 9.37 6.05
C ARG A 97 -0.77 9.50 7.55
N ASN A 98 -0.13 10.49 8.17
CA ASN A 98 -0.54 10.96 9.49
C ASN A 98 -1.92 11.62 9.35
N GLU A 99 -2.96 10.98 9.88
CA GLU A 99 -4.27 11.59 10.02
C GLU A 99 -4.19 12.68 11.11
N LYS A 100 -4.48 13.93 10.74
CA LYS A 100 -4.44 15.08 11.64
C LYS A 100 -5.79 15.77 11.60
N SER A 101 -6.37 16.01 12.77
CA SER A 101 -7.60 16.80 12.92
C SER A 101 -7.31 17.93 13.91
N GLU A 102 -7.79 19.13 13.59
CA GLU A 102 -7.55 20.34 14.37
C GLU A 102 -8.88 21.01 14.69
N HIS A 103 -8.95 21.63 15.86
CA HIS A 103 -10.13 22.35 16.32
C HIS A 103 -9.70 23.58 17.11
N TYR A 104 -10.39 24.70 16.88
CA TYR A 104 -10.25 25.92 17.67
C TYR A 104 -11.53 26.12 18.46
N THR A 105 -11.39 26.31 19.77
CA THR A 105 -12.53 26.68 20.61
C THR A 105 -13.09 28.03 20.18
N GLU A 106 -14.40 28.20 20.33
CA GLU A 106 -15.11 29.42 19.96
C GLU A 106 -14.44 30.68 20.53
N CYS A 107 -14.11 31.61 19.64
CA CYS A 107 -13.56 32.91 20.00
C CYS A 107 -13.96 33.97 18.97
N GLU A 108 -13.81 35.25 19.33
CA GLU A 108 -14.14 36.38 18.46
C GLU A 108 -13.20 36.54 17.25
N ILE A 109 -12.16 35.70 17.15
CA ILE A 109 -11.16 35.79 16.10
C ILE A 109 -11.50 34.82 14.96
N PRO A 110 -11.50 35.28 13.69
CA PRO A 110 -11.66 34.41 12.54
C PRO A 110 -10.60 33.31 12.48
N GLU A 111 -11.04 32.08 12.20
CA GLU A 111 -10.19 30.87 12.15
C GLU A 111 -8.99 31.01 11.19
N LYS A 112 -9.15 31.73 10.08
CA LYS A 112 -8.07 32.00 9.12
C LYS A 112 -6.84 32.66 9.75
N LEU A 113 -7.06 33.49 10.77
CA LEU A 113 -5.99 34.15 11.50
C LEU A 113 -5.39 33.24 12.57
N LEU A 114 -6.19 32.33 13.15
CA LEU A 114 -5.72 31.33 14.11
C LEU A 114 -4.78 30.30 13.46
N LEU A 115 -5.04 29.94 12.20
CA LEU A 115 -4.17 29.05 11.41
C LEU A 115 -2.74 29.58 11.25
N GLN A 116 -2.56 30.90 11.28
CA GLN A 116 -1.24 31.55 11.14
C GLN A 116 -0.60 31.86 12.49
N ALA A 117 -1.34 31.73 13.58
CA ALA A 117 -0.87 32.08 14.91
C ALA A 117 -0.13 30.89 15.55
N GLU A 118 1.07 31.15 16.05
CA GLU A 118 1.78 30.17 16.89
C GLU A 118 1.24 30.21 18.32
N GLY A 119 0.95 29.02 18.86
CA GLY A 119 0.50 28.86 20.23
C GLY A 119 1.52 28.13 21.10
N LYS A 120 1.48 28.38 22.42
CA LYS A 120 2.31 27.69 23.40
C LYS A 120 1.70 26.35 23.77
N ARG A 121 2.50 25.28 23.75
CA ARG A 121 2.11 23.94 24.21
C ARG A 121 1.72 23.99 25.69
N ILE A 122 0.45 23.73 26.01
CA ILE A 122 -0.02 23.62 27.41
C ILE A 122 -0.29 22.19 27.82
N PHE A 123 -0.47 21.28 26.86
CA PHE A 123 -0.70 19.86 27.11
C PHE A 123 -0.15 19.03 25.94
N LYS A 124 0.39 17.85 26.23
CA LYS A 124 0.86 16.87 25.25
C LYS A 124 0.85 15.48 25.89
N GLU A 125 0.27 14.52 25.19
CA GLU A 125 0.30 13.11 25.58
C GLU A 125 0.39 12.22 24.34
N GLU A 126 1.05 11.08 24.49
CA GLU A 126 1.35 10.15 23.40
C GLU A 126 1.29 8.70 23.89
N GLN A 127 0.43 7.90 23.27
CA GLN A 127 0.14 6.51 23.66
C GLN A 127 -0.25 5.69 22.43
N ASP A 128 -0.29 4.37 22.54
CA ASP A 128 -0.69 3.48 21.44
C ASP A 128 -2.17 3.70 21.06
N ASN A 129 -3.02 3.89 22.09
CA ASN A 129 -4.37 4.45 21.96
C ASN A 129 -4.55 5.51 23.05
N ILE A 130 -4.89 6.73 22.66
CA ILE A 130 -5.02 7.84 23.60
C ILE A 130 -6.32 7.75 24.41
N ILE A 131 -6.25 8.11 25.68
CA ILE A 131 -7.42 8.29 26.55
C ILE A 131 -8.10 9.62 26.22
N LEU A 132 -9.43 9.58 26.06
CA LEU A 132 -10.24 10.75 25.73
C LEU A 132 -10.17 11.80 26.85
N ILE A 133 -9.99 13.05 26.47
CA ILE A 133 -10.09 14.18 27.40
C ILE A 133 -11.56 14.32 27.82
N SER A 134 -11.84 14.23 29.13
CA SER A 134 -13.21 14.19 29.65
C SER A 134 -13.48 15.18 30.79
N LYS A 135 -12.44 15.79 31.36
CA LYS A 135 -12.52 16.68 32.54
C LYS A 135 -11.92 18.06 32.29
N TYR A 136 -11.69 18.44 31.03
CA TYR A 136 -11.16 19.77 30.73
C TYR A 136 -12.26 20.84 30.98
N PRO A 137 -11.92 22.02 31.51
CA PRO A 137 -12.90 23.07 31.85
C PRO A 137 -13.77 23.53 30.69
N GLN A 138 -13.24 23.52 29.47
CA GLN A 138 -14.00 23.80 28.26
C GLN A 138 -14.58 22.49 27.70
N GLU A 139 -15.91 22.37 27.74
CA GLU A 139 -16.62 21.14 27.34
C GLU A 139 -16.38 20.78 25.86
N ASP A 140 -16.23 21.78 25.01
CA ASP A 140 -15.93 21.64 23.59
C ASP A 140 -14.67 20.80 23.33
N VAL A 141 -13.62 20.99 24.14
CA VAL A 141 -12.39 20.18 24.07
C VAL A 141 -12.67 18.71 24.35
N ASN A 142 -13.54 18.42 25.33
CA ASN A 142 -13.89 17.04 25.69
C ASN A 142 -14.70 16.38 24.56
N ASN A 143 -15.61 17.12 23.92
CA ASN A 143 -16.42 16.62 22.81
C ASN A 143 -15.57 16.36 21.56
N MET A 144 -14.65 17.27 21.23
CA MET A 144 -13.77 17.13 20.08
C MET A 144 -12.73 16.02 20.25
N SER A 145 -12.22 15.80 21.47
CA SER A 145 -11.36 14.65 21.76
C SER A 145 -12.06 13.32 21.43
N LYS A 146 -13.32 13.15 21.86
CA LYS A 146 -14.13 11.96 21.54
C LYS A 146 -14.37 11.80 20.04
N LEU A 147 -14.72 12.91 19.37
CA LEU A 147 -15.02 12.92 17.94
C LEU A 147 -13.80 12.51 17.10
N PHE A 148 -12.64 13.12 17.33
CA PHE A 148 -11.42 12.84 16.57
C PHE A 148 -10.94 11.40 16.76
N CYS A 149 -10.92 10.89 17.98
CA CYS A 149 -10.56 9.48 18.21
C CYS A 149 -11.52 8.52 17.48
N THR A 150 -12.82 8.81 17.47
CA THR A 150 -13.81 7.98 16.76
C THR A 150 -13.62 8.04 15.25
N GLN A 151 -13.43 9.23 14.69
CA GLN A 151 -13.20 9.42 13.25
C GLN A 151 -11.91 8.73 12.78
N HIS A 152 -10.84 8.84 13.55
CA HIS A 152 -9.56 8.19 13.24
C HIS A 152 -9.71 6.68 13.29
N LEU A 153 -10.39 6.14 14.30
CA LEU A 153 -10.67 4.71 14.39
C LEU A 153 -11.50 4.22 13.20
N GLN A 154 -12.59 4.91 12.86
CA GLN A 154 -13.46 4.57 11.72
C GLN A 154 -12.69 4.54 10.40
N LYS A 155 -11.80 5.50 10.17
CA LYS A 155 -10.94 5.54 8.97
C LYS A 155 -9.96 4.36 8.90
N CYS A 156 -9.53 3.84 10.06
CA CYS A 156 -8.62 2.71 10.12
C CYS A 156 -9.34 1.35 10.05
N MET A 157 -10.61 1.25 10.45
CA MET A 157 -11.35 -0.01 10.52
C MET A 157 -11.28 -0.81 9.20
N GLY A 158 -10.69 -2.00 9.26
CA GLY A 158 -10.59 -2.94 8.13
C GLY A 158 -9.54 -2.58 7.07
N VAL A 159 -8.84 -1.46 7.21
CA VAL A 159 -7.87 -0.96 6.21
C VAL A 159 -6.46 -0.85 6.78
N CYS A 160 -6.31 -0.40 8.03
CA CYS A 160 -5.02 -0.28 8.71
C CYS A 160 -5.17 -0.33 10.24
N ARG A 161 -4.04 -0.37 10.97
CA ARG A 161 -4.03 -0.31 12.44
C ARG A 161 -3.43 0.99 12.93
N VAL A 162 -3.99 1.55 13.99
CA VAL A 162 -3.38 2.65 14.74
C VAL A 162 -2.15 2.09 15.48
N ILE A 163 -0.97 2.62 15.17
CA ILE A 163 0.29 2.21 15.81
C ILE A 163 0.55 3.06 17.05
N ARG A 164 0.28 4.37 16.94
CA ARG A 164 0.52 5.35 17.99
C ARG A 164 -0.28 6.62 17.73
N GLN A 165 -0.80 7.24 18.77
CA GLN A 165 -1.55 8.50 18.71
C GLN A 165 -0.91 9.55 19.60
N ARG A 166 -1.03 10.80 19.17
CA ARG A 166 -0.57 11.98 19.92
C ARG A 166 -1.65 13.07 19.88
N HIS A 167 -2.03 13.59 21.04
CA HIS A 167 -2.84 14.79 21.15
C HIS A 167 -2.10 15.86 21.96
N TYR A 168 -2.33 17.12 21.63
CA TYR A 168 -1.74 18.25 22.30
C TYR A 168 -2.65 19.45 22.19
N MET A 169 -2.56 20.35 23.17
CA MET A 169 -3.28 21.62 23.17
C MET A 169 -2.27 22.76 23.14
N ASN A 170 -2.54 23.75 22.30
CA ASN A 170 -1.77 24.98 22.21
C ASN A 170 -2.65 26.15 22.69
N ALA A 171 -2.12 26.96 23.59
CA ALA A 171 -2.71 28.24 23.97
C ALA A 171 -2.19 29.33 23.04
N ILE A 172 -3.06 29.95 22.25
CA ILE A 172 -2.72 31.08 21.38
C ILE A 172 -2.99 32.37 22.15
N PRO A 173 -1.97 33.16 22.52
CA PRO A 173 -2.18 34.42 23.21
C PRO A 173 -2.77 35.45 22.24
N ILE A 174 -3.95 35.95 22.58
CA ILE A 174 -4.67 36.96 21.79
C ILE A 174 -4.56 38.30 22.52
N SER A 175 -4.00 39.31 21.85
CA SER A 175 -3.97 40.69 22.35
C SER A 175 -4.93 41.56 21.54
N LYS A 176 -5.85 42.25 22.22
CA LYS A 176 -6.73 43.25 21.62
C LYS A 176 -6.25 44.64 22.00
N VAL A 177 -5.97 45.48 21.01
CA VAL A 177 -5.63 46.88 21.21
C VAL A 177 -6.77 47.75 20.69
N HIS A 178 -7.31 48.53 21.59
CA HIS A 178 -8.28 49.58 21.29
C HIS A 178 -7.51 50.85 20.96
N PHE A 179 -7.79 51.47 19.81
CA PHE A 179 -7.19 52.73 19.43
C PHE A 179 -8.26 53.76 19.07
N SER A 180 -7.91 55.03 19.20
CA SER A 180 -8.72 56.16 18.74
C SER A 180 -7.86 57.09 17.91
N LEU A 181 -8.23 57.30 16.65
CA LEU A 181 -7.59 58.25 15.74
C LEU A 181 -8.59 59.35 15.40
N GLY A 182 -8.44 60.51 16.04
CA GLY A 182 -9.44 61.58 15.95
C GLY A 182 -10.76 61.18 16.63
N ASN A 183 -11.89 61.26 15.90
CA ASN A 183 -13.21 60.82 16.37
C ASN A 183 -13.50 59.33 16.11
N GLU A 184 -12.63 58.63 15.36
CA GLU A 184 -12.83 57.22 15.03
C GLU A 184 -12.21 56.33 16.10
N LYS A 185 -12.99 55.36 16.58
CA LYS A 185 -12.53 54.30 17.49
C LYS A 185 -12.44 53.00 16.70
N GLY A 186 -11.35 52.27 16.87
CA GLY A 186 -11.14 50.97 16.25
C GLY A 186 -10.53 49.96 17.22
N ILE A 187 -10.60 48.69 16.85
CA ILE A 187 -10.00 47.59 17.58
C ILE A 187 -9.11 46.84 16.59
N PHE A 188 -7.82 46.73 16.89
CA PHE A 188 -6.92 45.81 16.19
C PHE A 188 -6.56 44.66 17.13
N SER A 189 -6.71 43.44 16.66
CA SER A 189 -6.22 42.25 17.35
C SER A 189 -4.93 41.81 16.70
N PHE A 190 -3.91 41.50 17.49
CA PHE A 190 -2.67 40.88 16.99
C PHE A 190 -2.29 39.66 17.83
N PHE A 191 -1.68 38.71 17.14
CA PHE A 191 -1.09 37.51 17.74
C PHE A 191 0.35 37.87 18.09
N SER A 192 0.59 38.16 19.36
CA SER A 192 1.93 38.51 19.82
C SER A 192 2.63 37.25 20.33
N ASN A 193 3.73 36.89 19.68
CA ASN A 193 4.79 36.10 20.32
C ASN A 193 5.46 37.01 21.36
N ILE A 194 4.88 37.14 22.55
CA ILE A 194 5.61 37.63 23.73
C ILE A 194 6.16 36.35 24.37
N PHE A 195 7.46 36.06 24.39
CA PHE A 195 8.62 36.74 24.99
C PHE A 195 9.92 36.15 24.37
N ASN A 196 11.00 36.92 24.19
CA ASN A 196 12.15 37.12 25.09
C ASN A 196 12.92 35.83 25.44
#